data_AF-G3CKZ9-F1
#
_entry.id   AF-G3CKZ9-F1
#
_cell.length_a   1.000
_cell.length_b   1.000
_cell.length_c   1.000
_cell.angle_alpha   90.00
_cell.angle_beta   90.00
_cell.angle_gamma   90.00
#
_symmetry.space_group_name_H-M   'P 1'
#
loop_
_entity.id
_entity.type
_entity.pdbx_description
1 polymer ?
#
loop_
_entity_poly.entity_id
_entity_poly.type
_entity_poly.pdbx_seq_one_letter_code
_entity_poly.pdbx_strand_id
1 'polypeptide(L)'
;AMIKSYWADKAGINPDKIYSVSVMPCTAKKWETKRNDDMKSAAHFTGRGHGYDVDIAITTRELARMIKQAGIEILSLPDEEADSPLGPYTGAGTIFGATGGVMEAAVRSAYFLVTKKELGDVNFIPVRGLDGVKEAEVDFHNGTKIRIAVAHQMGNIAAVLDRIRAAKQEGKETPYHFV
;
A
#
# COMPACT_ATOMS: atom_id res chain seq x y z
N ALA A 1 7.15 8.64 -7.89
CA ALA A 1 7.95 9.68 -7.26
C ALA A 1 9.42 9.30 -7.15
N MET A 2 9.81 8.45 -6.19
CA MET A 2 11.21 8.21 -5.82
C MET A 2 12.15 7.79 -6.96
N ILE A 3 11.68 6.98 -7.90
CA ILE A 3 12.49 6.53 -9.03
C ILE A 3 12.89 7.69 -9.96
N LYS A 4 11.93 8.53 -10.36
CA LYS A 4 12.18 9.66 -11.28
C LYS A 4 12.77 10.89 -10.58
N SER A 5 12.76 10.95 -9.25
CA SER A 5 13.43 12.00 -8.49
C SER A 5 14.76 11.51 -7.89
N TYR A 6 14.71 10.94 -6.69
CA TYR A 6 15.87 10.57 -5.88
C TYR A 6 16.81 9.58 -6.58
N TRP A 7 16.27 8.49 -7.14
CA TRP A 7 17.09 7.46 -7.76
C TRP A 7 17.73 7.96 -9.07
N ALA A 8 16.95 8.66 -9.90
CA ALA A 8 17.43 9.22 -11.16
C ALA A 8 18.63 10.16 -10.95
N ASP A 9 18.54 11.04 -9.93
CA ASP A 9 19.63 11.93 -9.54
C ASP A 9 20.87 11.14 -9.08
N LYS A 10 20.67 10.17 -8.18
CA LYS A 10 21.76 9.30 -7.69
C LYS A 10 22.43 8.48 -8.79
N ALA A 11 21.66 8.04 -9.79
CA ALA A 11 22.14 7.27 -10.92
C ALA A 11 22.72 8.16 -12.05
N GLY A 12 22.61 9.49 -11.96
CA GLY A 12 23.03 10.40 -13.02
C GLY A 12 22.20 10.25 -14.31
N ILE A 13 20.98 9.73 -14.22
CA ILE A 13 20.10 9.46 -15.36
C ILE A 13 19.10 10.61 -15.49
N ASN A 14 18.90 11.12 -16.71
CA ASN A 14 17.83 12.08 -16.96
C ASN A 14 16.46 11.39 -16.71
N PRO A 15 15.61 11.91 -15.79
CA PRO A 15 14.28 11.37 -15.52
C PRO A 15 13.39 11.21 -16.76
N ASP A 16 13.54 12.06 -17.78
CA ASP A 16 12.79 11.97 -19.04
C ASP A 16 13.12 10.71 -19.84
N LYS A 17 14.26 10.07 -19.57
CA LYS A 17 14.66 8.80 -20.18
C LYS A 17 14.15 7.58 -19.41
N ILE A 18 13.53 7.78 -18.25
CA ILE A 18 13.00 6.69 -17.43
C ILE A 18 11.54 6.46 -17.82
N TYR A 19 11.28 5.26 -18.32
CA TYR A 19 9.91 4.76 -18.52
C TYR A 19 9.53 3.82 -17.38
N SER A 20 8.72 4.31 -16.46
CA SER A 20 8.27 3.65 -15.25
C SER A 20 7.05 2.77 -15.52
N VAL A 21 7.27 1.46 -15.54
CA VAL A 21 6.23 0.44 -15.72
C VAL A 21 5.89 -0.18 -14.37
N SER A 22 4.61 -0.14 -14.01
CA SER A 22 4.13 -0.70 -12.76
C SER A 22 3.30 -1.97 -13.01
N VAL A 23 3.69 -3.09 -12.39
CA VAL A 23 2.95 -4.36 -12.47
C VAL A 23 2.06 -4.50 -11.24
N MET A 24 0.74 -4.59 -11.45
CA MET A 24 -0.24 -4.48 -10.38
C MET A 24 -1.29 -5.61 -10.43
N PRO A 25 -1.75 -6.14 -9.29
CA PRO A 25 -2.84 -7.10 -9.26
C PRO A 25 -4.23 -6.47 -9.48
N CYS A 26 -4.31 -5.13 -9.50
CA CYS A 26 -5.55 -4.37 -9.53
C CYS A 26 -5.63 -3.49 -10.79
N THR A 27 -6.83 -3.39 -11.38
CA THR A 27 -7.08 -2.51 -12.53
C THR A 27 -7.21 -1.04 -12.11
N ALA A 28 -7.59 -0.74 -10.87
CA ALA A 28 -7.73 0.64 -10.38
C ALA A 28 -6.41 1.43 -10.48
N LYS A 29 -5.27 0.75 -10.33
CA LYS A 29 -3.94 1.36 -10.48
C LYS A 29 -3.70 1.96 -11.86
N LYS A 30 -4.37 1.46 -12.91
CA LYS A 30 -4.31 2.06 -14.26
C LYS A 30 -4.92 3.45 -14.32
N TRP A 31 -6.00 3.68 -13.58
CA TRP A 31 -6.59 5.00 -13.45
C TRP A 31 -5.78 5.86 -12.48
N GLU A 32 -5.30 5.26 -11.38
CA GLU A 32 -4.53 5.96 -10.36
C GLU A 32 -3.31 6.70 -10.90
N THR A 33 -2.56 6.13 -11.85
CA THR A 33 -1.36 6.76 -12.42
C THR A 33 -1.62 8.14 -13.05
N LYS A 34 -2.86 8.44 -13.43
CA LYS A 34 -3.27 9.72 -14.05
C LYS A 34 -4.44 10.39 -13.33
N ARG A 35 -4.65 10.03 -12.06
CA ARG A 35 -5.80 10.50 -11.27
C ARG A 35 -5.85 12.02 -11.16
N ASN A 36 -4.73 12.66 -10.84
CA ASN A 36 -4.61 14.09 -10.62
C ASN A 36 -3.14 14.54 -10.69
N ASP A 37 -2.88 15.82 -10.43
CA ASP A 37 -1.54 16.41 -10.47
C ASP A 37 -0.61 15.91 -9.35
N ASP A 38 -1.12 15.30 -8.28
CA ASP A 38 -0.27 14.65 -7.26
C ASP A 38 0.53 13.48 -7.86
N MET A 39 0.05 12.89 -8.96
CA MET A 39 0.74 11.81 -9.66
C MET A 39 1.95 12.29 -10.47
N LYS A 40 2.30 13.57 -10.37
CA LYS A 40 3.51 14.21 -10.92
C LYS A 40 4.43 14.68 -9.78
N SER A 41 4.41 13.99 -8.64
CA SER A 41 5.18 14.38 -7.45
C SER A 41 6.67 14.55 -7.72
N ALA A 42 7.27 13.70 -8.55
CA ALA A 42 8.68 13.86 -8.93
C ALA A 42 8.92 15.16 -9.71
N ALA A 43 8.02 15.50 -10.64
CA ALA A 43 8.11 16.73 -11.42
C ALA A 43 8.05 17.99 -10.54
N HIS A 44 7.13 17.99 -9.57
CA HIS A 44 7.02 19.08 -8.58
C HIS A 44 8.28 19.18 -7.72
N PHE A 45 8.79 18.05 -7.22
CA PHE A 45 9.96 18.01 -6.34
C PHE A 45 11.24 18.50 -7.03
N THR A 46 11.47 18.11 -8.28
CA THR A 46 12.69 18.51 -9.01
C THR A 46 12.55 19.84 -9.75
N GLY A 47 11.34 20.41 -9.81
CA GLY A 47 11.03 21.57 -10.66
C GLY A 47 11.20 21.31 -12.15
N ARG A 48 11.06 20.06 -12.61
CA ARG A 48 11.24 19.66 -14.03
C ARG A 48 10.00 18.95 -14.52
N GLY A 49 9.49 19.30 -15.70
CA GLY A 49 8.25 18.76 -16.25
C GLY A 49 8.37 17.36 -16.87
N HIS A 50 8.88 16.37 -16.14
CA HIS A 50 9.13 15.01 -16.66
C HIS A 50 7.91 14.07 -16.61
N GLY A 51 6.70 14.64 -16.60
CA GLY A 51 5.43 13.93 -16.71
C GLY A 51 4.96 13.25 -15.42
N TYR A 52 4.23 12.15 -15.58
CA TYR A 52 3.70 11.36 -14.47
C TYR A 52 4.79 10.47 -13.87
N ASP A 53 4.68 10.22 -12.57
CA ASP A 53 5.58 9.38 -11.79
C ASP A 53 5.63 7.92 -12.27
N VAL A 54 4.50 7.43 -12.79
CA VAL A 54 4.33 6.09 -13.36
C VAL A 54 3.74 6.28 -14.75
N ASP A 55 4.45 5.84 -15.78
CA ASP A 55 4.05 6.06 -17.18
C ASP A 55 2.91 5.12 -17.58
N ILE A 56 2.97 3.87 -17.10
CA ILE A 56 1.95 2.86 -17.35
C ILE A 56 1.84 1.88 -16.18
N ALA A 57 0.61 1.44 -15.92
CA ALA A 57 0.35 0.29 -15.08
C ALA A 57 -0.21 -0.86 -15.93
N ILE A 58 0.38 -2.04 -15.79
CA ILE A 58 -0.09 -3.28 -16.39
C ILE A 58 -0.51 -4.27 -15.29
N THR A 59 -1.46 -5.12 -15.61
CA THR A 59 -1.89 -6.17 -14.68
C THR A 59 -0.95 -7.36 -14.69
N THR A 60 -0.92 -8.14 -13.60
CA THR A 60 -0.22 -9.44 -13.56
C THR A 60 -0.64 -10.35 -14.73
N ARG A 61 -1.91 -10.30 -15.14
CA ARG A 61 -2.42 -11.07 -16.30
C ARG A 61 -1.85 -10.58 -17.62
N GLU A 62 -1.66 -9.27 -17.80
CA GLU A 62 -1.06 -8.71 -19.01
C GLU A 62 0.42 -9.08 -19.10
N LEU A 63 1.17 -8.95 -18.00
CA LEU A 63 2.55 -9.40 -17.94
C LEU A 63 2.68 -10.90 -18.25
N ALA A 64 1.84 -11.74 -17.64
CA ALA A 64 1.85 -13.19 -17.89
C ALA A 64 1.59 -13.54 -19.37
N ARG A 65 0.76 -12.76 -20.07
CA ARG A 65 0.55 -12.94 -21.52
C ARG A 65 1.77 -12.53 -22.32
N MET A 66 2.42 -11.42 -21.97
CA MET A 66 3.64 -10.96 -22.64
C MET A 66 4.79 -11.98 -22.49
N ILE A 67 4.98 -12.53 -21.29
CA ILE A 67 5.97 -13.59 -21.01
C ILE A 67 5.71 -14.81 -21.90
N LYS A 68 4.45 -15.28 -21.96
CA LYS A 68 4.06 -16.41 -22.82
C LYS A 68 4.26 -16.12 -24.31
N GLN A 69 3.93 -14.91 -24.77
CA GLN A 69 4.12 -14.50 -26.16
C GLN A 69 5.60 -14.40 -26.55
N ALA A 70 6.48 -14.07 -25.59
CA ALA A 70 7.92 -14.07 -25.79
C ALA A 70 8.54 -15.48 -25.78
N GLY A 71 7.76 -16.54 -25.52
CA GLY A 71 8.25 -17.92 -25.45
C GLY A 71 9.07 -18.22 -24.19
N ILE A 72 8.92 -17.41 -23.14
CA ILE A 72 9.67 -17.57 -21.89
C ILE A 72 8.95 -18.57 -20.98
N GLU A 73 9.63 -19.65 -20.60
CA GLU A 73 9.14 -20.60 -19.61
C GLU A 73 9.65 -20.24 -18.22
N ILE A 74 8.86 -19.42 -17.50
CA ILE A 74 9.28 -18.82 -16.23
C ILE A 74 9.62 -19.87 -15.15
N LEU A 75 8.98 -21.04 -15.16
CA LEU A 75 9.25 -22.09 -14.17
C LEU A 75 10.56 -22.85 -14.41
N SER A 76 11.18 -22.66 -15.58
CA SER A 76 12.48 -23.25 -15.93
C SER A 76 13.65 -22.32 -15.69
N LEU A 77 13.39 -21.05 -15.34
CA LEU A 77 14.44 -20.07 -15.10
C LEU A 77 15.09 -20.33 -13.73
N PRO A 78 16.41 -20.12 -13.60
CA PRO A 78 17.05 -20.07 -12.30
C PRO A 78 16.53 -18.86 -11.50
N ASP A 79 16.51 -18.99 -10.18
CA ASP A 79 16.20 -17.88 -9.29
C ASP A 79 17.27 -16.78 -9.42
N GLU A 80 16.82 -15.53 -9.41
CA GLU A 80 17.67 -14.34 -9.45
C GLU A 80 17.14 -13.31 -8.44
N GLU A 81 18.06 -12.56 -7.85
CA GLU A 81 17.72 -11.46 -6.94
C GLU A 81 17.14 -10.28 -7.74
N ALA A 82 16.09 -9.67 -7.21
CA ALA A 82 15.53 -8.47 -7.81
C ALA A 82 16.47 -7.26 -7.62
N ASP A 83 16.53 -6.41 -8.64
CA ASP A 83 17.20 -5.11 -8.51
C ASP A 83 16.61 -4.28 -7.37
N SER A 84 17.49 -3.56 -6.66
CA SER A 84 17.14 -2.80 -5.47
C SER A 84 17.54 -1.31 -5.60
N PRO A 85 16.89 -0.55 -6.50
CA PRO A 85 17.26 0.85 -6.76
C PRO A 85 17.11 1.74 -5.52
N LEU A 86 16.21 1.40 -4.59
CA LEU A 86 15.92 2.15 -3.37
C LEU A 86 16.35 1.42 -2.09
N GLY A 87 17.10 0.33 -2.21
CA GLY A 87 17.51 -0.51 -1.08
C GLY A 87 16.52 -1.63 -0.73
N PRO A 88 16.90 -2.51 0.20
CA PRO A 88 16.16 -3.73 0.51
C PRO A 88 14.78 -3.42 1.07
N TYR A 89 13.78 -4.25 0.72
CA TYR A 89 12.45 -4.16 1.31
C TYR A 89 12.41 -4.90 2.66
N THR A 90 11.52 -4.47 3.56
CA THR A 90 11.27 -5.14 4.83
C THR A 90 10.07 -6.09 4.72
N GLY A 91 9.93 -7.05 5.63
CA GLY A 91 8.77 -7.95 5.66
C GLY A 91 7.42 -7.20 5.76
N ALA A 92 7.40 -6.01 6.37
CA ALA A 92 6.24 -5.12 6.41
C ALA A 92 5.84 -4.61 5.00
N GLY A 93 6.82 -4.40 4.11
CA GLY A 93 6.58 -4.08 2.70
C GLY A 93 5.99 -5.26 1.92
N THR A 94 6.36 -6.49 2.28
CA THR A 94 5.88 -7.72 1.63
C THR A 94 4.40 -7.99 1.93
N ILE A 95 3.96 -7.79 3.17
CA ILE A 95 2.57 -8.09 3.58
C ILE A 95 1.55 -7.08 3.03
N PHE A 96 1.98 -5.96 2.44
CA PHE A 96 1.09 -4.94 1.87
C PHE A 96 0.07 -5.51 0.87
N GLY A 97 0.44 -6.55 0.13
CA GLY A 97 -0.42 -7.21 -0.85
C GLY A 97 -1.55 -8.07 -0.26
N ALA A 98 -1.53 -8.35 1.05
CA ALA A 98 -2.54 -9.15 1.73
C ALA A 98 -3.59 -8.26 2.44
N THR A 99 -4.82 -8.76 2.53
CA THR A 99 -5.89 -8.08 3.27
C THR A 99 -5.50 -7.85 4.73
N GLY A 100 -5.42 -6.58 5.14
CA GLY A 100 -5.00 -6.19 6.50
C GLY A 100 -3.50 -5.96 6.65
N GLY A 101 -2.66 -6.30 5.67
CA GLY A 101 -1.21 -6.14 5.79
C GLY A 101 -0.73 -4.69 5.84
N VAL A 102 -1.43 -3.76 5.17
CA VAL A 102 -1.17 -2.31 5.29
C VAL A 102 -1.44 -1.81 6.71
N MET A 103 -2.59 -2.21 7.26
CA MET A 103 -3.01 -1.87 8.61
C MET A 103 -1.99 -2.40 9.63
N GLU A 104 -1.62 -3.67 9.50
CA GLU A 104 -0.65 -4.32 10.38
C GLU A 104 0.73 -3.65 10.31
N ALA A 105 1.25 -3.39 9.10
CA ALA A 105 2.53 -2.71 8.92
C ALA A 105 2.56 -1.31 9.56
N ALA A 106 1.48 -0.53 9.38
CA ALA A 106 1.35 0.80 9.94
C ALA A 106 1.28 0.77 11.48
N VAL A 107 0.47 -0.13 12.05
CA VAL A 107 0.30 -0.25 13.50
C VAL A 107 1.55 -0.78 14.18
N ARG A 108 2.23 -1.79 13.60
CA ARG A 108 3.53 -2.27 14.08
C ARG A 108 4.56 -1.14 14.12
N SER A 109 4.63 -0.34 13.05
CA SER A 109 5.54 0.81 12.96
C SER A 109 5.23 1.89 14.00
N ALA A 110 3.96 2.27 14.13
CA ALA A 110 3.52 3.25 15.13
C ALA A 110 3.81 2.76 16.56
N TYR A 111 3.53 1.49 16.84
CA TYR A 111 3.79 0.87 18.13
C TYR A 111 5.29 0.91 18.48
N PHE A 112 6.16 0.50 17.57
CA PHE A 112 7.61 0.57 17.79
C PHE A 112 8.10 2.00 18.02
N LEU A 113 7.62 2.97 17.22
CA LEU A 113 8.05 4.36 17.36
C LEU A 113 7.71 4.96 18.72
N VAL A 114 6.55 4.61 19.28
CA VAL A 114 6.05 5.11 20.56
C VAL A 114 6.63 4.33 21.74
N THR A 115 6.64 2.99 21.67
CA THR A 115 6.98 2.12 22.81
C THR A 115 8.43 1.68 22.84
N LYS A 116 9.15 1.81 21.70
CA LYS A 116 10.47 1.24 21.44
C LYS A 116 10.54 -0.29 21.59
N LYS A 117 9.39 -0.96 21.49
CA LYS A 117 9.25 -2.42 21.55
C LYS A 117 8.59 -2.91 20.27
N GLU A 118 8.94 -4.12 19.87
CA GLU A 118 8.27 -4.78 18.75
C GLU A 118 6.85 -5.18 19.16
N LEU A 119 5.89 -4.96 18.26
CA LEU A 119 4.53 -5.43 18.44
C LEU A 119 4.49 -6.93 18.10
N GLY A 120 3.85 -7.73 18.95
CA GLY A 120 3.56 -9.13 18.66
C GLY A 120 2.50 -9.28 17.57
N ASP A 121 1.85 -10.44 17.51
CA ASP A 121 0.76 -10.67 16.58
C ASP A 121 -0.46 -9.83 16.93
N VAL A 122 -0.99 -9.11 15.94
CA VAL A 122 -2.23 -8.36 16.09
C VAL A 122 -3.39 -9.33 16.01
N ASN A 123 -4.09 -9.52 17.13
CA ASN A 123 -5.24 -10.41 17.17
C ASN A 123 -6.47 -9.76 16.51
N PHE A 124 -6.63 -9.98 15.21
CA PHE A 124 -7.80 -9.53 14.46
C PHE A 124 -9.01 -10.43 14.72
N ILE A 125 -10.06 -9.84 15.28
CA ILE A 125 -11.31 -10.51 15.62
C ILE A 125 -12.35 -10.19 14.53
N PRO A 126 -13.04 -11.20 13.95
CA PRO A 126 -14.12 -10.94 13.00
C PRO A 126 -15.29 -10.23 13.68
N VAL A 127 -15.87 -9.25 12.99
CA VAL A 127 -17.00 -8.48 13.53
C VAL A 127 -18.28 -9.27 13.36
N ARG A 128 -18.98 -9.54 14.47
CA ARG A 128 -20.26 -10.26 14.44
C ARG A 128 -21.27 -9.50 13.58
N GLY A 129 -21.79 -10.15 12.54
CA GLY A 129 -22.79 -9.60 11.63
C GLY A 129 -22.22 -8.81 10.44
N LEU A 130 -20.90 -8.72 10.29
CA LEU A 130 -20.24 -8.09 9.14
C LEU A 130 -19.18 -9.03 8.54
N ASP A 131 -19.63 -9.89 7.63
CA ASP A 131 -18.75 -10.81 6.91
C ASP A 131 -17.72 -10.03 6.08
N GLY A 132 -16.43 -10.20 6.40
CA GLY A 132 -15.33 -9.49 5.72
C GLY A 132 -14.86 -8.21 6.41
N VAL A 133 -15.39 -7.88 7.60
CA VAL A 133 -14.82 -6.86 8.48
C VAL A 133 -14.12 -7.54 9.66
N LYS A 134 -12.88 -7.12 9.92
CA LYS A 134 -12.11 -7.53 11.11
C LYS A 134 -11.77 -6.30 11.94
N GLU A 135 -11.78 -6.43 13.25
CA GLU A 135 -11.42 -5.38 14.21
C GLU A 135 -10.29 -5.85 15.12
N ALA A 136 -9.50 -4.92 15.63
CA ALA A 136 -8.57 -5.19 16.72
C ALA A 136 -8.42 -3.95 17.61
N GLU A 137 -7.99 -4.16 18.84
CA GLU A 137 -7.53 -3.11 19.75
C GLU A 137 -6.07 -3.39 20.09
N VAL A 138 -5.21 -2.39 19.91
CA VAL A 138 -3.78 -2.48 20.25
C VAL A 138 -3.50 -1.51 21.40
N ASP A 139 -3.08 -2.04 22.54
CA ASP A 139 -2.68 -1.26 23.70
C ASP A 139 -1.21 -0.88 23.61
N PHE A 140 -0.89 0.41 23.68
CA PHE A 140 0.48 0.92 23.61
C PHE A 140 1.17 0.92 24.99
N HIS A 141 0.51 0.39 26.02
CA HIS A 141 1.00 0.28 27.41
C HIS A 141 1.41 1.62 28.03
N ASN A 142 0.86 2.72 27.52
CA ASN A 142 1.06 4.08 27.99
C ASN A 142 -0.28 4.81 28.25
N GLY A 143 -1.38 4.05 28.37
CA GLY A 143 -2.74 4.57 28.48
C GLY A 143 -3.42 4.84 27.13
N THR A 144 -2.72 4.71 26.01
CA THR A 144 -3.31 4.85 24.67
C THR A 144 -3.71 3.48 24.10
N LYS A 145 -4.98 3.35 23.71
CA LYS A 145 -5.51 2.19 23.00
C LYS A 145 -5.90 2.58 21.59
N ILE A 146 -5.40 1.86 20.60
CA ILE A 146 -5.69 2.09 19.19
C ILE A 146 -6.67 1.04 18.68
N ARG A 147 -7.90 1.46 18.37
CA ARG A 147 -8.92 0.63 17.74
C ARG A 147 -8.80 0.71 16.23
N ILE A 148 -8.71 -0.46 15.59
CA ILE A 148 -8.53 -0.56 14.14
C ILE A 148 -9.60 -1.45 13.53
N ALA A 149 -9.99 -1.15 12.29
CA ALA A 149 -10.86 -2.00 11.49
C ALA A 149 -10.25 -2.26 10.11
N VAL A 150 -10.47 -3.44 9.56
CA VAL A 150 -10.08 -3.80 8.19
C VAL A 150 -11.34 -4.24 7.47
N ALA A 151 -11.80 -3.44 6.51
CA ALA A 151 -12.94 -3.76 5.66
C ALA A 151 -12.45 -4.35 4.33
N HIS A 152 -12.68 -5.65 4.13
CA HIS A 152 -12.43 -6.31 2.87
C HIS A 152 -13.66 -6.28 1.98
N GLN A 153 -13.49 -6.01 0.68
CA GLN A 153 -14.56 -5.84 -0.33
C GLN A 153 -15.42 -4.58 -0.12
N MET A 154 -15.78 -3.94 -1.24
CA MET A 154 -16.51 -2.67 -1.21
C MET A 154 -17.89 -2.76 -0.56
N GLY A 155 -18.56 -3.92 -0.65
CA GLY A 155 -19.87 -4.13 -0.04
C GLY A 155 -19.89 -3.93 1.48
N ASN A 156 -18.76 -4.12 2.15
CA ASN A 156 -18.63 -4.00 3.60
C ASN A 156 -18.29 -2.58 4.07
N ILE A 157 -17.87 -1.69 3.16
CA ILE A 157 -17.43 -0.34 3.49
C ILE A 157 -18.58 0.48 4.08
N ALA A 158 -19.78 0.38 3.50
CA ALA A 158 -20.94 1.16 3.94
C ALA A 158 -21.25 0.91 5.43
N ALA A 159 -21.27 -0.36 5.85
CA ALA A 159 -21.53 -0.72 7.24
C ALA A 159 -20.50 -0.13 8.21
N VAL A 160 -19.21 -0.16 7.85
CA VAL A 160 -18.15 0.45 8.67
C VAL A 160 -18.31 1.96 8.75
N LEU A 161 -18.59 2.63 7.63
CA LEU A 161 -18.80 4.08 7.58
C LEU A 161 -20.06 4.51 8.33
N ASP A 162 -21.12 3.72 8.31
CA ASP A 162 -22.37 4.05 9.01
C ASP A 162 -22.19 3.98 10.53
N ARG A 163 -21.40 3.03 11.04
CA ARG A 163 -21.02 3.01 12.47
C ARG A 163 -20.22 4.26 12.87
N ILE A 164 -19.31 4.73 12.02
CA ILE A 164 -18.55 5.97 12.24
C ILE A 164 -19.47 7.19 12.23
N ARG A 165 -20.39 7.27 11.26
CA ARG A 165 -21.36 8.38 11.14
C ARG A 165 -22.31 8.42 12.33
N ALA A 166 -22.85 7.28 12.75
CA ALA A 166 -23.74 7.19 13.91
C ALA A 166 -23.04 7.66 15.18
N ALA A 167 -21.82 7.19 15.45
CA ALA A 167 -21.03 7.65 16.60
C ALA A 167 -20.81 9.17 16.57
N LYS A 168 -20.47 9.73 15.39
CA LYS A 168 -20.28 11.17 15.21
C LYS A 168 -21.57 11.97 15.42
N GLN A 169 -22.71 11.48 14.94
CA GLN A 169 -24.02 12.13 15.13
C GLN A 169 -24.45 12.13 16.60
N GLU A 170 -24.09 11.08 17.35
CA GLU A 170 -24.35 10.97 18.78
C GLU A 170 -23.35 11.73 19.66
N GLY A 171 -22.36 12.41 19.06
CA GLY A 171 -21.30 13.12 19.80
C GLY A 171 -20.34 12.18 20.54
N LYS A 172 -20.31 10.90 20.17
CA LYS A 172 -19.42 9.88 20.74
C LYS A 172 -18.11 9.83 19.97
N GLU A 173 -17.09 9.30 20.63
CA GLU A 173 -15.84 8.95 19.97
C GLU A 173 -16.08 7.92 18.86
N THR A 174 -15.34 8.05 17.75
CA THR A 174 -15.48 7.10 16.64
C THR A 174 -15.05 5.69 17.07
N PRO A 175 -15.70 4.63 16.58
CA PRO A 175 -15.39 3.26 17.00
C PRO A 175 -13.98 2.82 16.62
N TYR A 176 -13.38 3.47 15.62
CA TYR A 176 -12.03 3.17 15.12
C TYR A 176 -11.21 4.45 15.01
N HIS A 177 -9.91 4.33 15.27
CA HIS A 177 -8.91 5.36 15.04
C HIS A 177 -8.26 5.21 13.66
N PHE A 178 -8.25 4.00 13.09
CA PHE A 178 -7.76 3.72 11.74
C PHE A 178 -8.60 2.61 11.08
N VAL A 179 -8.98 2.82 9.81
CA VAL A 179 -9.78 1.90 8.98
C VAL A 179 -9.09 1.68 7.64
#